data_AF-A0A832WUV3-F1
#
_entry.id   AF-A0A832WUV3-F1
#
_cell.length_a   1.000
_cell.length_b   1.000
_cell.length_c   1.000
_cell.angle_alpha   90.00
_cell.angle_beta   90.00
_cell.angle_gamma   90.00
#
_symmetry.space_group_name_H-M   'P 1'
#
loop_
_entity.id
_entity.type
_entity.pdbx_description
1 polymer ?
#
loop_
_entity_poly.entity_id
_entity_poly.type
_entity_poly.pdbx_seq_one_letter_code
_entity_poly.pdbx_strand_id
1 'polypeptide(L)'
;MKPVRVTVIKDEEGRSIFKGMDKNVLRLKPQINYFFDLTSLDINLFEEIVSNPYFNTKVYSTEASVEVGETKVFEEVEIEDSKAYKIEFKTPTLIQPPRPNFKRKKNRYLLFPFSPYFLVSIQRHWNKYQEKKIIISYSRALYYFKEVDYNLKPVTVIYDKSKVRGFVGWTLFTLEARKNSSLREGIRKLLAYSNYIGVGKSRAIGFGEVMVKGVRK
;
A
#
# COMPACT_ATOMS: atom_id res chain seq x y z
N MET A 1 11.43 -6.18 -5.98
CA MET A 1 10.67 -5.33 -5.04
C MET A 1 11.64 -4.29 -4.50
N LYS A 2 11.18 -3.05 -4.35
CA LYS A 2 11.99 -1.92 -3.84
C LYS A 2 11.74 -1.76 -2.32
N PRO A 3 12.72 -1.28 -1.52
CA PRO A 3 12.56 -1.03 -0.08
C PRO A 3 11.82 0.29 0.20
N VAL A 4 11.25 0.92 -0.82
CA VAL A 4 10.68 2.27 -0.75
C VAL A 4 9.24 2.25 -1.25
N ARG A 5 8.41 3.11 -0.65
CA ARG A 5 7.07 3.48 -1.10
C ARG A 5 7.01 5.01 -1.21
N VAL A 6 6.36 5.49 -2.28
CA VAL A 6 5.95 6.89 -2.43
C VAL A 6 4.44 6.87 -2.61
N THR A 7 3.68 7.65 -1.85
CA THR A 7 2.23 7.81 -2.09
C THR A 7 1.97 8.68 -3.31
N VAL A 8 0.74 8.63 -3.83
CA VAL A 8 0.32 9.66 -4.78
C VAL A 8 0.16 10.97 -4.02
N ILE A 9 0.27 12.08 -4.76
CA ILE A 9 -0.01 13.42 -4.24
C ILE A 9 -1.43 13.45 -3.63
N LYS A 10 -1.56 14.10 -2.48
CA LYS A 10 -2.79 14.32 -1.73
C LYS A 10 -3.12 15.80 -1.70
N ASP A 11 -4.41 16.13 -1.75
CA ASP A 11 -4.85 17.50 -1.51
C ASP A 11 -4.79 17.85 -0.01
N GLU A 12 -5.17 19.09 0.33
CA GLU A 12 -5.21 19.60 1.71
C GLU A 12 -6.19 18.83 2.61
N GLU A 13 -7.17 18.12 2.04
CA GLU A 13 -8.07 17.22 2.77
C GLU A 13 -7.49 15.80 2.93
N GLY A 14 -6.27 15.55 2.46
CA GLY A 14 -5.61 14.25 2.52
C GLY A 14 -6.12 13.23 1.50
N ARG A 15 -6.87 13.66 0.48
CA ARG A 15 -7.44 12.77 -0.54
C ARG A 15 -6.42 12.49 -1.63
N SER A 16 -6.16 11.20 -1.88
CA SER A 16 -5.25 10.73 -2.93
C SER A 16 -5.69 11.18 -4.33
N ILE A 17 -4.80 11.89 -5.03
CA ILE A 17 -5.03 12.44 -6.37
C ILE A 17 -4.36 11.52 -7.41
N PHE A 18 -5.17 10.84 -8.22
CA PHE A 18 -4.67 10.02 -9.34
C PHE A 18 -5.61 10.04 -10.55
N LYS A 19 -5.06 9.75 -11.74
CA LYS A 19 -5.78 9.78 -13.02
C LYS A 19 -6.46 8.43 -13.29
N GLY A 20 -7.78 8.38 -13.08
CA GLY A 20 -8.64 7.31 -13.61
C GLY A 20 -8.97 7.51 -15.09
N MET A 21 -9.50 6.49 -15.77
CA MET A 21 -9.97 6.62 -17.16
C MET A 21 -11.07 7.68 -17.33
N ASP A 22 -11.88 7.91 -16.29
CA ASP A 22 -12.99 8.87 -16.33
C ASP A 22 -12.52 10.33 -16.24
N LYS A 23 -11.23 10.56 -15.97
CA LYS A 23 -10.63 11.90 -15.86
C LYS A 23 -9.72 12.17 -17.06
N ASN A 24 -10.09 13.16 -17.88
CA ASN A 24 -9.33 13.54 -19.07
C ASN A 24 -7.92 14.06 -18.73
N VAL A 25 -7.81 14.95 -17.73
CA VAL A 25 -6.53 15.54 -17.29
C VAL A 25 -6.55 15.73 -15.77
N LEU A 26 -5.42 15.43 -15.12
CA LEU A 26 -5.18 15.73 -13.72
C LEU A 26 -4.37 17.03 -13.67
N ARG A 27 -4.89 18.06 -13.00
CA ARG A 27 -4.24 19.37 -12.89
C ARG A 27 -4.08 19.74 -11.43
N LEU A 28 -2.87 20.11 -11.04
CA LEU A 28 -2.60 20.77 -9.77
C LEU A 28 -2.75 22.27 -9.99
N LYS A 29 -3.40 22.95 -9.05
CA LYS A 29 -3.51 24.40 -9.03
C LYS A 29 -2.23 25.00 -8.42
N PRO A 30 -1.72 26.12 -8.96
CA PRO A 30 -0.59 26.83 -8.38
C PRO A 30 -0.96 27.38 -6.99
N GLN A 31 0.05 27.61 -6.15
CA GLN A 31 -0.09 28.19 -4.80
C GLN A 31 -0.96 27.37 -3.82
N ILE A 32 -1.22 26.10 -4.13
CA ILE A 32 -1.85 25.16 -3.20
C ILE A 32 -0.79 24.19 -2.70
N ASN A 33 -0.83 23.90 -1.40
CA ASN A 33 0.03 22.90 -0.79
C ASN A 33 -0.51 21.49 -1.06
N TYR A 34 0.36 20.59 -1.50
CA TYR A 34 0.03 19.20 -1.68
C TYR A 34 1.00 18.33 -0.89
N PHE A 35 0.53 17.15 -0.51
CA PHE A 35 1.26 16.29 0.42
C PHE A 35 1.49 14.91 -0.20
N PHE A 36 2.60 14.29 0.13
CA PHE A 36 2.84 12.89 -0.15
C PHE A 36 3.74 12.32 0.95
N ASP A 37 3.71 11.01 1.09
CA ASP A 37 4.50 10.29 2.07
C ASP A 37 5.55 9.48 1.34
N LEU A 38 6.78 9.57 1.81
CA LEU A 38 7.86 8.66 1.46
C LEU A 38 8.10 7.73 2.65
N THR A 39 8.13 6.43 2.39
CA THR A 39 8.53 5.44 3.38
C THR A 39 9.70 4.65 2.83
N SER A 40 10.78 4.56 3.59
CA SER A 40 11.98 3.81 3.25
C SER A 40 12.31 2.80 4.37
N LEU A 41 12.90 1.68 3.98
CA LEU A 41 13.59 0.76 4.90
C LEU A 41 15.12 0.91 4.82
N ASP A 42 15.59 1.87 4.02
CA ASP A 42 16.99 2.18 3.81
C ASP A 42 17.33 3.46 4.57
N ILE A 43 18.24 3.36 5.54
CA ILE A 43 18.67 4.46 6.41
C ILE A 43 19.41 5.54 5.63
N ASN A 44 20.14 5.18 4.56
CA ASN A 44 20.89 6.16 3.77
C ASN A 44 19.95 7.16 3.10
N LEU A 45 18.79 6.69 2.60
CA LEU A 45 17.77 7.55 2.02
C LEU A 45 17.15 8.48 3.07
N PHE A 46 17.03 8.02 4.31
CA PHE A 46 16.57 8.87 5.41
C PHE A 46 17.59 9.98 5.71
N GLU A 47 18.87 9.65 5.83
CA GLU A 47 19.95 10.62 6.09
C GLU A 47 20.07 11.66 4.97
N GLU A 48 19.94 11.26 3.71
CA GLU A 48 19.96 12.14 2.54
C GLU A 48 18.84 13.20 2.61
N ILE A 49 17.62 12.77 2.97
CA ILE A 49 16.43 13.63 3.03
C ILE A 49 16.47 14.56 4.24
N VAL A 50 16.92 14.06 5.39
CA VAL A 50 17.05 14.89 6.59
C VAL A 50 18.14 15.95 6.41
N SER A 51 19.19 15.64 5.67
CA SER A 51 20.27 16.58 5.34
C SER A 51 19.86 17.61 4.29
N ASN A 52 18.88 17.29 3.43
CA ASN A 52 18.32 18.18 2.41
C ASN A 52 16.79 18.27 2.55
N PRO A 53 16.27 18.89 3.64
CA PRO A 53 14.85 18.88 3.96
C PRO A 53 14.03 19.78 3.02
N TYR A 54 14.70 20.59 2.21
CA TYR A 54 14.07 21.48 1.25
C TYR A 54 14.82 21.42 -0.08
N PHE A 55 14.10 21.29 -1.19
CA PHE A 55 14.67 21.41 -2.52
C PHE A 55 13.66 21.93 -3.53
N ASN A 56 14.19 22.63 -4.54
CA ASN A 56 13.43 23.05 -5.71
C ASN A 56 13.65 22.05 -6.85
N THR A 57 12.59 21.72 -7.57
CA THR A 57 12.65 20.85 -8.73
C THR A 57 11.77 21.36 -9.86
N LYS A 58 12.14 21.02 -11.09
CA LYS A 58 11.35 21.36 -12.27
C LYS A 58 10.62 20.12 -12.78
N VAL A 59 9.30 20.17 -12.76
CA VAL A 59 8.43 19.12 -13.29
C VAL A 59 7.86 19.61 -14.63
N TYR A 60 8.41 19.08 -15.72
CA TYR A 60 8.16 19.57 -17.08
C TYR A 60 8.48 21.06 -17.24
N SER A 61 7.47 21.91 -17.45
CA SER A 61 7.61 23.36 -17.59
C SER A 61 7.29 24.13 -16.32
N THR A 62 7.02 23.44 -15.20
CA THR A 62 6.59 24.06 -13.93
C THR A 62 7.63 23.85 -12.85
N GLU A 63 7.90 24.86 -12.04
CA GLU A 63 8.75 24.76 -10.86
C GLU A 63 7.91 24.35 -9.64
N ALA A 64 8.47 23.48 -8.82
CA ALA A 64 7.87 23.02 -7.58
C ALA A 64 8.92 23.06 -6.47
N SER A 65 8.53 23.62 -5.32
CA SER A 65 9.30 23.53 -4.09
C SER A 65 8.77 22.36 -3.26
N VAL A 66 9.68 21.54 -2.75
CA VAL A 66 9.36 20.39 -1.90
C VAL A 66 10.06 20.59 -0.57
N GLU A 67 9.29 20.44 0.51
CA GLU A 67 9.77 20.55 1.88
C GLU A 67 9.33 19.33 2.69
N VAL A 68 10.20 18.86 3.59
CA VAL A 68 9.90 17.81 4.55
C VAL A 68 9.06 18.42 5.67
N GLY A 69 7.75 18.12 5.68
CA GLY A 69 6.84 18.59 6.73
C GLY A 69 6.94 17.81 8.04
N GLU A 70 7.08 16.48 7.98
CA GLU A 70 7.17 15.63 9.17
C GLU A 70 8.04 14.40 8.89
N THR A 71 8.83 14.01 9.88
CA THR A 71 9.67 12.81 9.86
C THR A 71 9.31 11.90 11.03
N LYS A 72 9.06 10.61 10.75
CA LYS A 72 8.77 9.59 11.75
C LYS A 72 9.65 8.36 11.52
N VAL A 73 10.27 7.87 12.59
CA VAL A 73 11.06 6.64 12.60
C VAL A 73 10.33 5.60 13.44
N PHE A 74 10.19 4.39 12.91
CA PHE A 74 9.54 3.28 13.60
C PHE A 74 10.51 2.11 13.68
N GLU A 75 10.89 1.72 14.90
CA GLU A 75 11.63 0.48 15.13
C GLU A 75 10.73 -0.74 14.94
N GLU A 76 9.50 -0.64 15.46
CA GLU A 76 8.47 -1.64 15.29
C GLU A 76 7.15 -1.01 14.82
N VAL A 77 6.39 -1.80 14.04
CA VAL A 77 5.06 -1.43 13.57
C VAL A 77 4.03 -2.33 14.22
N GLU A 78 3.06 -1.70 14.88
CA GLU A 78 1.99 -2.40 15.59
C GLU A 78 0.61 -1.88 15.19
N ILE A 79 -0.39 -2.71 15.43
CA ILE A 79 -1.80 -2.36 15.28
C ILE A 79 -2.57 -3.00 16.43
N GLU A 80 -3.60 -2.30 16.93
CA GLU A 80 -4.49 -2.79 17.99
C GLU A 80 -5.02 -4.20 17.68
N ASP A 81 -5.04 -5.07 18.68
CA ASP A 81 -5.59 -6.42 18.54
C ASP A 81 -7.12 -6.35 18.40
N SER A 82 -7.64 -6.76 17.24
CA SER A 82 -9.08 -6.78 16.99
C SER A 82 -9.55 -8.06 16.31
N LYS A 83 -10.80 -8.44 16.57
CA LYS A 83 -11.46 -9.55 15.87
C LYS A 83 -11.71 -9.23 14.39
N ALA A 84 -11.78 -7.96 14.02
CA ALA A 84 -11.98 -7.54 12.64
C ALA A 84 -11.15 -6.31 12.29
N TYR A 85 -10.72 -6.23 11.04
CA TYR A 85 -9.93 -5.14 10.50
C TYR A 85 -10.60 -4.60 9.24
N LYS A 86 -10.88 -3.30 9.22
CA LYS A 86 -11.31 -2.60 8.02
C LYS A 86 -10.07 -2.14 7.27
N ILE A 87 -9.98 -2.50 6.00
CA ILE A 87 -8.89 -2.13 5.11
C ILE A 87 -9.45 -1.24 4.01
N GLU A 88 -9.01 0.00 3.96
CA GLU A 88 -9.39 0.97 2.94
C GLU A 88 -8.27 1.10 1.90
N PHE A 89 -8.55 0.74 0.66
CA PHE A 89 -7.66 0.83 -0.50
C PHE A 89 -7.80 2.22 -1.13
N LYS A 90 -6.93 3.15 -0.73
CA LYS A 90 -7.01 4.57 -1.12
C LYS A 90 -6.56 4.81 -2.54
N THR A 91 -5.61 4.02 -3.03
CA THR A 91 -5.14 4.05 -4.42
C THR A 91 -5.33 2.69 -5.08
N PRO A 92 -5.35 2.61 -6.42
CA PRO A 92 -5.53 1.34 -7.12
C PRO A 92 -4.57 0.29 -6.60
N THR A 93 -5.11 -0.84 -6.14
CA THR A 93 -4.31 -1.91 -5.55
C THR A 93 -4.09 -3.03 -6.56
N LEU A 94 -2.83 -3.41 -6.74
CA LEU A 94 -2.39 -4.36 -7.78
C LEU A 94 -1.88 -5.66 -7.15
N ILE A 95 -2.80 -6.57 -6.82
CA ILE A 95 -2.45 -7.89 -6.31
C ILE A 95 -2.27 -8.84 -7.48
N GLN A 96 -1.10 -9.47 -7.58
CA GLN A 96 -0.80 -10.44 -8.62
C GLN A 96 -0.71 -11.85 -8.01
N PRO A 97 -1.51 -12.82 -8.49
CA PRO A 97 -1.37 -14.21 -8.05
C PRO A 97 -0.02 -14.78 -8.52
N PRO A 98 0.45 -15.89 -7.92
CA PRO A 98 1.61 -16.63 -8.41
C PRO A 98 1.51 -16.86 -9.91
N ARG A 99 2.60 -16.62 -10.62
CA ARG A 99 2.64 -16.86 -12.06
C ARG A 99 2.82 -18.36 -12.28
N PRO A 100 1.99 -19.01 -13.12
CA PRO A 100 2.28 -20.36 -13.57
C PRO A 100 3.52 -20.33 -14.48
N ASN A 101 4.37 -21.36 -14.36
CA ASN A 101 5.67 -21.43 -15.03
C ASN A 101 5.58 -21.37 -16.57
N PHE A 102 4.44 -21.76 -17.15
CA PHE A 102 4.26 -21.94 -18.60
C PHE A 102 3.54 -20.80 -19.34
N LYS A 103 3.08 -19.72 -18.66
CA LYS A 103 2.35 -18.61 -19.33
C LYS A 103 3.23 -17.37 -19.58
N ARG A 104 3.03 -16.77 -20.76
CA ARG A 104 3.64 -15.49 -21.22
C ARG A 104 3.60 -14.38 -20.16
N LYS A 105 4.57 -13.46 -20.26
CA LYS A 105 4.89 -12.29 -19.41
C LYS A 105 3.75 -11.28 -19.12
N LYS A 106 2.47 -11.55 -19.43
CA LYS A 106 1.39 -10.60 -19.19
C LYS A 106 0.99 -10.58 -17.72
N ASN A 107 0.99 -9.39 -17.11
CA ASN A 107 0.50 -9.23 -15.75
C ASN A 107 -1.02 -9.44 -15.71
N ARG A 108 -1.48 -10.29 -14.79
CA ARG A 108 -2.88 -10.39 -14.39
C ARG A 108 -2.97 -9.90 -12.95
N TYR A 109 -3.82 -8.91 -12.72
CA TYR A 109 -4.12 -8.40 -11.39
C TYR A 109 -5.50 -8.86 -10.96
N LEU A 110 -5.63 -9.22 -9.69
CA LEU A 110 -6.92 -9.51 -9.07
C LEU A 110 -7.68 -8.20 -8.88
N LEU A 111 -9.00 -8.26 -9.03
CA LEU A 111 -9.90 -7.12 -8.80
C LEU A 111 -10.64 -7.21 -7.46
N PHE A 112 -10.23 -8.16 -6.62
CA PHE A 112 -10.76 -8.40 -5.29
C PHE A 112 -9.61 -8.82 -4.36
N PRO A 113 -9.57 -8.34 -3.10
CA PRO A 113 -8.46 -8.56 -2.17
C PRO A 113 -8.53 -9.93 -1.49
N PHE A 114 -8.54 -11.01 -2.28
CA PHE A 114 -8.55 -12.38 -1.77
C PHE A 114 -7.47 -12.61 -0.70
N SER A 115 -7.88 -12.95 0.53
CA SER A 115 -7.05 -13.01 1.73
C SER A 115 -5.70 -13.68 1.55
N PRO A 116 -5.60 -14.87 0.92
CA PRO A 116 -4.30 -15.49 0.68
C PRO A 116 -3.37 -14.65 -0.17
N TYR A 117 -3.86 -14.08 -1.26
CA TYR A 117 -3.04 -13.26 -2.15
C TYR A 117 -2.75 -11.88 -1.57
N PHE A 118 -3.69 -11.32 -0.80
CA PHE A 118 -3.51 -10.08 -0.06
C PHE A 118 -2.37 -10.21 0.96
N LEU A 119 -2.46 -11.15 1.90
CA LEU A 119 -1.46 -11.35 2.95
C LEU A 119 -0.11 -11.76 2.37
N VAL A 120 -0.10 -12.69 1.41
CA VAL A 120 1.15 -13.13 0.77
C VAL A 120 1.83 -11.97 0.02
N SER A 121 1.08 -11.03 -0.55
CA SER A 121 1.69 -9.87 -1.22
C SER A 121 2.50 -8.98 -0.25
N ILE A 122 2.03 -8.84 0.98
CA ILE A 122 2.69 -8.09 2.05
C ILE A 122 3.85 -8.92 2.61
N GLN A 123 3.59 -10.19 2.93
CA GLN A 123 4.58 -11.14 3.44
C GLN A 123 5.82 -11.23 2.55
N ARG A 124 5.63 -11.27 1.22
CA ARG A 124 6.76 -11.31 0.27
C ARG A 124 7.65 -10.08 0.34
N HIS A 125 7.09 -8.93 0.69
CA HIS A 125 7.87 -7.71 0.89
C HIS A 125 8.57 -7.75 2.25
N TRP A 126 7.82 -8.03 3.32
CA TRP A 126 8.36 -8.20 4.67
C TRP A 126 9.55 -9.17 4.68
N ASN A 127 9.35 -10.39 4.20
CA ASN A 127 10.38 -11.44 4.20
C ASN A 127 11.58 -11.12 3.32
N LYS A 128 11.47 -10.17 2.38
CA LYS A 128 12.62 -9.73 1.60
C LYS A 128 13.56 -8.83 2.42
N TYR A 129 13.03 -8.01 3.32
CA TYR A 129 13.77 -6.93 3.97
C TYR A 129 13.98 -7.12 5.47
N GLN A 130 13.18 -7.97 6.12
CA GLN A 130 13.24 -8.19 7.55
C GLN A 130 13.96 -9.50 7.87
N GLU A 131 14.78 -9.53 8.91
CA GLU A 131 15.49 -10.75 9.33
C GLU A 131 14.50 -11.83 9.78
N LYS A 132 13.63 -11.47 10.73
CA LYS A 132 12.57 -12.34 11.24
C LYS A 132 11.46 -12.49 10.20
N LYS A 133 11.40 -13.66 9.55
CA LYS A 133 10.42 -13.97 8.51
C LYS A 133 9.06 -14.30 9.13
N ILE A 134 8.00 -13.88 8.46
CA ILE A 134 6.61 -14.27 8.75
C ILE A 134 6.17 -15.27 7.68
N ILE A 135 5.63 -16.42 8.09
CA ILE A 135 5.20 -17.47 7.15
C ILE A 135 3.73 -17.78 7.40
N ILE A 136 2.90 -17.40 6.44
CA ILE A 136 1.47 -17.69 6.38
C ILE A 136 1.22 -18.46 5.09
N SER A 137 0.72 -19.69 5.21
CA SER A 137 0.33 -20.48 4.05
C SER A 137 -0.97 -19.95 3.44
N TYR A 138 -1.21 -20.28 2.17
CA TYR A 138 -2.47 -19.94 1.50
C TYR A 138 -3.68 -20.48 2.25
N SER A 139 -3.60 -21.72 2.74
CA SER A 139 -4.66 -22.34 3.53
C SER A 139 -4.90 -21.60 4.86
N ARG A 140 -3.85 -21.28 5.62
CA ARG A 140 -4.00 -20.55 6.88
C ARG A 140 -4.57 -19.14 6.65
N ALA A 141 -4.11 -18.44 5.62
CA ALA A 141 -4.68 -17.15 5.25
C ALA A 141 -6.17 -17.27 4.91
N LEU A 142 -6.57 -18.27 4.13
CA LEU A 142 -7.95 -18.49 3.72
C LEU A 142 -8.88 -18.79 4.92
N TYR A 143 -8.42 -19.62 5.86
CA TYR A 143 -9.25 -20.05 6.99
C TYR A 143 -9.30 -19.05 8.15
N TYR A 144 -8.23 -18.29 8.39
CA TYR A 144 -8.12 -17.45 9.59
C TYR A 144 -8.23 -15.96 9.33
N PHE A 145 -8.18 -15.52 8.08
CA PHE A 145 -8.37 -14.13 7.69
C PHE A 145 -9.43 -14.07 6.59
N LYS A 146 -10.67 -13.70 6.91
CA LYS A 146 -11.81 -13.85 6.00
C LYS A 146 -12.44 -12.51 5.66
N GLU A 147 -12.71 -12.29 4.39
CA GLU A 147 -13.55 -11.21 3.90
C GLU A 147 -14.98 -11.40 4.42
N VAL A 148 -15.53 -10.41 5.12
CA VAL A 148 -16.90 -10.47 5.66
C VAL A 148 -17.84 -9.43 5.08
N ASP A 149 -17.31 -8.27 4.66
CA ASP A 149 -18.08 -7.22 4.00
C ASP A 149 -17.14 -6.38 3.15
N TYR A 150 -17.65 -5.73 2.10
CA TYR A 150 -16.83 -4.93 1.21
C TYR A 150 -17.66 -3.92 0.40
N ASN A 151 -17.01 -2.81 0.07
CA ASN A 151 -17.45 -1.93 -0.99
C ASN A 151 -16.23 -1.63 -1.87
N LEU A 152 -16.12 -2.38 -2.96
CA LEU A 152 -14.98 -2.32 -3.87
C LEU A 152 -15.45 -1.95 -5.26
N LYS A 153 -14.63 -1.16 -5.96
CA LYS A 153 -14.83 -0.87 -7.37
C LYS A 153 -13.55 -1.15 -8.16
N PRO A 154 -13.64 -1.85 -9.30
CA PRO A 154 -12.52 -1.94 -10.21
C PRO A 154 -12.26 -0.57 -10.82
N VAL A 155 -11.00 -0.17 -10.87
CA VAL A 155 -10.59 1.10 -11.49
C VAL A 155 -9.48 0.83 -12.49
N THR A 156 -9.54 1.53 -13.62
CA THR A 156 -8.47 1.51 -14.61
C THR A 156 -7.76 2.85 -14.56
N VAL A 157 -6.45 2.81 -14.35
CA VAL A 157 -5.59 4.00 -14.37
C VAL A 157 -4.63 3.93 -15.54
N ILE A 158 -4.29 5.10 -16.04
CA ILE A 158 -3.30 5.25 -17.11
C ILE A 158 -2.00 5.59 -16.42
N TYR A 159 -1.02 4.69 -16.53
CA TYR A 159 0.32 4.94 -16.05
C TYR A 159 1.28 4.89 -17.24
N ASP A 160 1.95 6.02 -17.47
CA ASP A 160 2.72 6.25 -18.71
C ASP A 160 1.83 5.98 -19.94
N LYS A 161 2.17 4.98 -20.77
CA LYS A 161 1.40 4.59 -21.97
C LYS A 161 0.54 3.34 -21.78
N SER A 162 0.52 2.76 -20.57
CA SER A 162 -0.16 1.49 -20.29
C SER A 162 -1.40 1.66 -19.43
N LYS A 163 -2.46 0.92 -19.79
CA LYS A 163 -3.66 0.79 -18.95
C LYS A 163 -3.43 -0.30 -17.91
N VAL A 164 -3.55 0.06 -16.64
CA VAL A 164 -3.45 -0.88 -15.52
C VAL A 164 -4.78 -0.89 -14.78
N ARG A 165 -5.34 -2.08 -14.59
CA ARG A 165 -6.60 -2.26 -13.87
C ARG A 165 -6.34 -2.88 -12.50
N GLY A 166 -6.85 -2.23 -11.47
CA GLY A 166 -6.83 -2.68 -10.08
C GLY A 166 -8.17 -2.38 -9.42
N PHE A 167 -8.19 -2.28 -8.10
CA PHE A 167 -9.39 -1.94 -7.33
C PHE A 167 -9.09 -0.90 -6.24
N VAL A 168 -10.13 -0.17 -5.85
CA VAL A 168 -10.16 0.75 -4.70
C VAL A 168 -11.43 0.51 -3.90
N GLY A 169 -11.54 1.10 -2.71
CA GLY A 169 -12.70 0.98 -1.84
C GLY A 169 -12.29 0.42 -0.48
N TRP A 170 -13.11 -0.42 0.13
CA TRP A 170 -12.76 -1.05 1.40
C TRP A 170 -13.25 -2.51 1.49
N THR A 171 -12.58 -3.28 2.35
CA THR A 171 -12.99 -4.62 2.74
C THR A 171 -12.82 -4.76 4.25
N LEU A 172 -13.82 -5.35 4.89
CA LEU A 172 -13.78 -5.76 6.29
C LEU A 172 -13.33 -7.23 6.32
N PHE A 173 -12.30 -7.51 7.11
CA PHE A 173 -11.80 -8.86 7.33
C PHE A 173 -11.95 -9.27 8.79
N THR A 174 -12.35 -10.50 9.07
CA THR A 174 -12.22 -11.10 10.41
C THR A 174 -10.88 -11.79 10.56
N LEU A 175 -10.31 -11.73 11.77
CA LEU A 175 -9.10 -12.47 12.16
C LEU A 175 -9.48 -13.50 13.22
N GLU A 176 -9.71 -14.73 12.78
CA GLU A 176 -10.20 -15.86 13.60
C GLU A 176 -9.06 -16.67 14.25
N ALA A 177 -7.79 -16.35 13.95
CA ALA A 177 -6.65 -16.98 14.60
C ALA A 177 -6.69 -16.74 16.12
N ARG A 178 -6.38 -17.78 16.90
CA ARG A 178 -6.34 -17.76 18.38
C ARG A 178 -5.50 -16.57 18.87
N LYS A 179 -5.97 -15.87 19.90
CA LYS A 179 -5.22 -14.81 20.59
C LYS A 179 -3.84 -15.31 21.01
N ASN A 180 -2.82 -14.46 20.87
CA ASN A 180 -1.41 -14.75 21.18
C ASN A 180 -0.79 -15.87 20.34
N SER A 181 -1.47 -16.38 19.31
CA SER A 181 -0.86 -17.34 18.37
C SER A 181 0.11 -16.63 17.44
N SER A 182 1.20 -17.30 17.07
CA SER A 182 2.18 -16.78 16.11
C SER A 182 1.55 -16.42 14.76
N LEU A 183 0.48 -17.11 14.35
CA LEU A 183 -0.28 -16.78 13.15
C LEU A 183 -1.00 -15.43 13.28
N ARG A 184 -1.69 -15.20 14.40
CA ARG A 184 -2.40 -13.94 14.66
C ARG A 184 -1.43 -12.77 14.71
N GLU A 185 -0.35 -12.92 15.47
CA GLU A 185 0.68 -11.89 15.58
C GLU A 185 1.38 -11.62 14.25
N GLY A 186 1.67 -12.68 13.47
CA GLY A 186 2.21 -12.55 12.12
C GLY A 186 1.27 -11.76 11.19
N ILE A 187 -0.03 -12.07 11.19
CA ILE A 187 -1.02 -11.33 10.39
C ILE A 187 -1.08 -9.87 10.85
N ARG A 188 -1.19 -9.61 12.15
CA ARG A 188 -1.24 -8.25 12.70
C ARG A 188 -0.01 -7.43 12.33
N LYS A 189 1.19 -8.00 12.42
CA LYS A 189 2.44 -7.31 12.04
C LYS A 189 2.45 -6.98 10.54
N LEU A 190 1.97 -7.88 9.68
CA LEU A 190 1.82 -7.58 8.24
C LEU A 190 0.77 -6.49 7.97
N LEU A 191 -0.36 -6.50 8.70
CA LEU A 191 -1.40 -5.47 8.57
C LEU A 191 -0.87 -4.10 9.00
N ALA A 192 -0.21 -4.00 10.16
CA ALA A 192 0.43 -2.77 10.63
C ALA A 192 1.46 -2.26 9.61
N TYR A 193 2.32 -3.16 9.12
CA TYR A 193 3.32 -2.85 8.11
C TYR A 193 2.72 -2.30 6.81
N SER A 194 1.54 -2.79 6.41
CA SER A 194 0.88 -2.35 5.18
C SER A 194 0.40 -0.90 5.22
N ASN A 195 0.17 -0.31 6.41
CA ASN A 195 -0.13 1.13 6.52
C ASN A 195 1.02 2.01 6.01
N TYR A 196 2.26 1.53 6.15
CA TYR A 196 3.46 2.29 5.81
C TYR A 196 4.01 1.93 4.43
N ILE A 197 3.97 0.66 4.05
CA ILE A 197 4.56 0.20 2.78
C ILE A 197 3.52 -0.01 1.68
N GLY A 198 2.25 -0.15 2.03
CA GLY A 198 1.17 -0.50 1.10
C GLY A 198 1.16 -1.98 0.71
N VAL A 199 0.27 -2.33 -0.22
CA VAL A 199 -0.06 -3.71 -0.61
C VAL A 199 0.17 -3.94 -2.10
N GLY A 200 0.56 -5.15 -2.49
CA GLY A 200 0.66 -5.53 -3.90
C GLY A 200 1.90 -5.00 -4.64
N LYS A 201 1.73 -4.67 -5.92
CA LYS A 201 2.81 -4.21 -6.82
C LYS A 201 2.80 -2.68 -7.01
N SER A 202 3.94 -2.16 -7.45
CA SER A 202 4.11 -0.76 -7.85
C SER A 202 3.92 0.27 -6.72
N ARG A 203 4.25 -0.11 -5.49
CA ARG A 203 4.17 0.75 -4.28
C ARG A 203 5.09 1.97 -4.31
N ALA A 204 6.23 1.88 -5.00
CA ALA A 204 7.16 3.00 -5.17
C ALA A 204 6.65 4.10 -6.11
N ILE A 205 5.49 3.91 -6.73
CA ILE A 205 4.88 4.87 -7.66
C ILE A 205 3.40 5.12 -7.29
N GLY A 206 3.04 4.97 -6.01
CA GLY A 206 1.73 5.35 -5.50
C GLY A 206 0.61 4.29 -5.53
N PHE A 207 0.84 3.09 -6.09
CA PHE A 207 -0.18 2.03 -6.07
C PHE A 207 -0.23 1.30 -4.72
N GLY A 208 -1.43 0.82 -4.37
CA GLY A 208 -1.63 -0.04 -3.20
C GLY A 208 -1.49 0.66 -1.86
N GLU A 209 -1.73 1.97 -1.79
CA GLU A 209 -1.87 2.68 -0.52
C GLU A 209 -3.13 2.17 0.19
N VAL A 210 -2.94 1.76 1.45
CA VAL A 210 -4.02 1.26 2.29
C VAL A 210 -4.03 1.97 3.63
N MET A 211 -5.20 1.97 4.27
CA MET A 211 -5.38 2.30 5.67
C MET A 211 -6.06 1.11 6.35
N VAL A 212 -5.39 0.53 7.34
CA VAL A 212 -5.87 -0.60 8.13
C VAL A 212 -6.20 -0.11 9.53
N LYS A 213 -7.43 -0.38 9.97
CA LYS A 213 -7.91 -0.07 11.31
C LYS A 213 -8.59 -1.29 11.92
N GLY A 214 -8.31 -1.58 13.19
CA GLY A 214 -9.11 -2.52 13.96
C GLY A 214 -10.52 -1.96 14.15
N VAL A 215 -11.54 -2.79 13.97
CA VAL A 215 -12.92 -2.42 14.29
C VAL A 215 -13.13 -2.68 15.78
N ARG A 216 -13.41 -1.63 16.54
CA ARG A 216 -13.85 -1.78 17.93
C ARG A 216 -15.32 -2.19 17.93
N LYS A 217 -15.66 -3.15 18.78
CA LYS A 217 -17.06 -3.41 19.13
C LYS A 217 -17.55 -2.32 20.06
#